data_AF-A0A5J5V6M8-F1
#
_entry.id   AF-A0A5J5V6M8-F1
#
_cell.length_a   1.000
_cell.length_b   1.000
_cell.length_c   1.000
_cell.angle_alpha   90.00
_cell.angle_beta   90.00
_cell.angle_gamma   90.00
#
_symmetry.space_group_name_H-M   'P 1'
#
loop_
_entity.id
_entity.type
_entity.pdbx_description
1 polymer ?
#
loop_
_entity_poly.entity_id
_entity_poly.type
_entity_poly.pdbx_seq_one_letter_code
_entity_poly.pdbx_strand_id
1 'polypeptide(L)'
;MQHQQEVPAMEVNMNLLGKLESLGFPRARAVRGLHHTGNTTVEDAVNWLIDHENDADIDQMPLVVINLDLETPQPNDITEAIKLKEQELRDRVRMKNRDEEKKLEREREKERIRAGKALLEAKRIAEENERQRLLALRKAEKEEEKRAREKVLKKLDLDKLERKQALGLPLENRAANPPLPSIQEEKSSLPVKSVSKADHMRECLRSLKLAYKISDFAANPN
;
A
#
# COMPACT_ATOMS: atom_id res chain seq x y z
N MET A 1 -41.03 79.14 -26.81
CA MET A 1 -41.37 78.16 -25.76
C MET A 1 -41.24 76.76 -26.35
N GLN A 2 -40.01 76.27 -26.52
CA GLN A 2 -39.80 74.86 -26.85
C GLN A 2 -39.96 74.09 -25.54
N HIS A 3 -41.05 73.36 -25.39
CA HIS A 3 -41.21 72.45 -24.26
C HIS A 3 -40.28 71.27 -24.50
N GLN A 4 -39.09 71.31 -23.89
CA GLN A 4 -38.33 70.10 -23.62
C GLN A 4 -39.18 69.24 -22.68
N GLN A 5 -39.86 68.25 -23.25
CA GLN A 5 -40.39 67.15 -22.47
C GLN A 5 -39.20 66.29 -22.04
N GLU A 6 -38.94 66.25 -20.74
CA GLU A 6 -38.10 65.22 -20.13
C GLU A 6 -38.62 63.85 -20.57
N VAL A 7 -37.79 63.06 -21.23
CA VAL A 7 -38.13 61.68 -21.62
C VAL A 7 -37.97 60.77 -20.39
N PRO A 8 -39.06 60.29 -19.78
CA PRO A 8 -38.97 59.31 -18.70
C PRO A 8 -38.36 58.02 -19.26
N ALA A 9 -37.47 57.41 -18.48
CA ALA A 9 -36.85 56.13 -18.81
C ALA A 9 -37.93 55.08 -19.15
N MET A 10 -37.97 54.60 -20.40
CA MET A 10 -38.96 53.62 -20.83
C MET A 10 -38.57 52.23 -20.33
N GLU A 11 -39.39 51.66 -19.45
CA GLU A 11 -39.27 50.29 -18.95
C GLU A 11 -40.07 49.33 -19.84
N VAL A 12 -39.42 48.32 -20.42
CA VAL A 12 -40.07 47.35 -21.32
C VAL A 12 -39.73 45.92 -20.94
N ASN A 13 -40.74 45.05 -20.90
CA ASN A 13 -40.56 43.62 -20.65
C ASN A 13 -40.03 42.89 -21.89
N MET A 14 -38.85 42.25 -21.79
CA MET A 14 -38.19 41.60 -22.93
C MET A 14 -38.98 40.40 -23.49
N ASN A 15 -39.77 39.69 -22.67
CA ASN A 15 -40.56 38.56 -23.13
C ASN A 15 -41.73 38.99 -24.02
N LEU A 16 -42.39 40.10 -23.67
CA LEU A 16 -43.45 40.69 -24.49
C LEU A 16 -42.87 41.36 -25.74
N LEU A 17 -41.72 42.02 -25.60
CA LEU A 17 -41.00 42.62 -26.72
C LEU A 17 -40.61 41.56 -27.77
N GLY A 18 -40.06 40.42 -27.34
CA GLY A 18 -39.68 39.32 -28.23
C GLY A 18 -40.89 38.71 -28.95
N LYS A 19 -42.07 38.68 -28.33
CA LYS A 19 -43.31 38.25 -28.99
C LYS A 19 -43.76 39.24 -30.07
N LEU A 20 -43.70 40.54 -29.81
CA LEU A 20 -44.02 41.57 -30.81
C LEU A 20 -43.03 41.60 -31.98
N GLU A 21 -41.74 41.39 -31.70
CA GLU A 21 -40.71 41.24 -32.74
C GLU A 21 -40.97 39.99 -33.60
N SER A 22 -41.42 38.89 -32.97
CA SER A 22 -41.80 37.65 -33.69
C SER A 22 -43.04 37.83 -34.57
N LEU A 23 -43.95 38.74 -34.21
CA LEU A 23 -45.10 39.14 -35.03
C LEU A 23 -44.72 40.08 -36.19
N GLY A 24 -43.46 40.53 -36.26
CA GLY A 24 -42.94 41.37 -37.34
C GLY A 24 -43.02 42.87 -37.07
N PHE A 25 -43.38 43.29 -35.85
CA PHE A 25 -43.33 44.71 -35.50
C PHE A 25 -41.89 45.18 -35.29
N PRO A 26 -41.47 46.33 -35.86
CA PRO A 26 -40.16 46.90 -35.58
C PRO A 26 -39.97 47.16 -34.09
N ARG A 27 -38.76 46.89 -33.58
CA ARG A 27 -38.43 47.03 -32.16
C ARG A 27 -38.79 48.41 -31.59
N ALA A 28 -38.56 49.49 -32.34
CA ALA A 28 -38.91 50.85 -31.92
C ALA A 28 -40.41 51.02 -31.64
N ARG A 29 -41.27 50.47 -32.52
CA ARG A 29 -42.73 50.47 -32.37
C ARG A 29 -43.15 49.60 -31.20
N ALA A 30 -42.67 48.36 -31.15
CA ALA A 30 -43.00 47.41 -30.09
C ALA A 30 -42.68 47.95 -28.69
N VAL A 31 -41.52 48.60 -28.53
CA VAL A 31 -41.11 49.26 -27.27
C VAL A 31 -42.06 50.41 -26.89
N ARG A 32 -42.49 51.25 -27.85
CA ARG A 32 -43.44 52.34 -27.59
C ARG A 32 -44.83 51.82 -27.22
N GLY A 33 -45.31 50.81 -27.94
CA GLY A 33 -46.60 50.17 -27.65
C GLY A 33 -46.61 49.60 -26.23
N LEU A 34 -45.58 48.83 -25.88
CA LEU A 34 -45.46 48.24 -24.54
C LEU A 34 -45.33 49.28 -23.43
N HIS A 35 -44.68 50.40 -23.69
CA HIS A 35 -44.58 51.48 -22.70
C HIS A 35 -45.92 52.16 -22.43
N HIS A 36 -46.69 52.49 -23.48
CA HIS A 36 -47.97 53.17 -23.32
C HIS A 36 -49.07 52.26 -22.77
N THR A 37 -48.97 50.96 -23.01
CA THR A 37 -49.88 49.96 -22.42
C THR A 37 -49.42 49.47 -21.05
N GLY A 38 -48.26 49.91 -20.56
CA GLY A 38 -47.74 49.55 -19.24
C GLY A 38 -47.29 48.09 -19.12
N ASN A 39 -46.84 47.47 -20.22
CA ASN A 39 -46.37 46.08 -20.29
C ASN A 39 -47.44 45.03 -19.86
N THR A 40 -48.73 45.29 -20.10
CA THR A 40 -49.84 44.40 -19.69
C THR A 40 -49.91 43.11 -20.51
N THR A 41 -50.14 43.22 -21.81
CA THR A 41 -50.30 42.11 -22.74
C THR A 41 -49.76 42.46 -24.12
N VAL A 42 -49.56 41.46 -24.98
CA VAL A 42 -49.09 41.68 -26.36
C VAL A 42 -50.20 42.33 -27.18
N GLU A 43 -51.44 41.90 -26.97
CA GLU A 43 -52.63 42.32 -27.70
C GLU A 43 -52.96 43.80 -27.48
N ASP A 44 -52.88 44.28 -26.24
CA ASP A 44 -53.07 45.69 -25.92
C ASP A 44 -52.03 46.57 -26.64
N ALA A 45 -50.78 46.12 -26.64
CA ALA A 45 -49.68 46.85 -27.30
C ALA A 45 -49.86 46.90 -28.82
N VAL A 46 -50.37 45.83 -29.43
CA VAL A 46 -50.75 45.81 -30.86
C VAL A 46 -51.91 46.77 -31.13
N ASN A 47 -52.94 46.79 -30.28
CA ASN A 47 -54.08 47.68 -30.46
C ASN A 47 -53.64 49.16 -30.40
N TRP A 48 -52.79 49.52 -29.44
CA TRP A 48 -52.22 50.87 -29.35
C TRP A 48 -51.39 51.23 -30.60
N LEU A 49 -50.61 50.29 -31.13
CA LEU A 49 -49.81 50.50 -32.34
C LEU A 49 -50.64 50.76 -33.59
N ILE A 50 -51.81 50.13 -33.71
CA ILE A 50 -52.74 50.35 -34.83
C ILE A 50 -53.32 51.76 -34.76
N ASP A 51 -53.72 52.20 -33.57
CA ASP A 51 -54.33 53.53 -33.38
C ASP A 51 -53.36 54.69 -33.65
N HIS A 52 -52.04 54.44 -33.56
CA HIS A 52 -50.99 55.46 -33.67
C HIS A 52 -50.05 55.24 -34.88
N GLU A 53 -50.43 54.39 -35.85
CA GLU A 53 -49.55 53.99 -36.96
C GLU A 53 -49.06 55.13 -37.88
N ASN A 54 -49.76 56.27 -37.87
CA ASN A 54 -49.51 57.43 -38.73
C ASN A 54 -48.71 58.56 -38.05
N ASP A 55 -48.29 58.36 -36.80
CA ASP A 55 -47.55 59.38 -36.06
C ASP A 55 -46.09 59.47 -36.55
N ALA A 56 -45.63 60.68 -36.86
CA ALA A 56 -44.32 60.93 -37.47
C ALA A 56 -43.11 60.55 -36.57
N ASP A 57 -43.35 60.29 -35.28
CA ASP A 57 -42.34 59.90 -34.32
C ASP A 57 -42.40 58.42 -33.91
N ILE A 58 -43.38 57.64 -34.41
CA ILE A 58 -43.56 56.23 -34.01
C ILE A 58 -42.36 55.33 -34.34
N ASP A 59 -41.63 55.67 -35.41
CA ASP A 59 -40.44 54.94 -35.86
C ASP A 59 -39.14 55.40 -35.19
N GLN A 60 -39.18 56.45 -34.36
CA GLN A 60 -37.98 56.89 -33.65
C GLN A 60 -37.65 55.96 -32.49
N MET A 61 -36.44 55.39 -32.51
CA MET A 61 -35.93 54.47 -31.49
C MET A 61 -35.71 55.21 -30.15
N PRO A 62 -36.46 54.87 -29.09
CA PRO A 62 -36.26 55.49 -27.79
C PRO A 62 -35.13 54.80 -27.01
N LEU A 63 -34.58 55.50 -26.00
CA LEU A 63 -33.61 54.94 -25.06
C LEU A 63 -34.36 54.08 -24.02
N VAL A 64 -34.14 52.77 -24.05
CA VAL A 64 -34.84 51.79 -23.20
C VAL A 64 -33.92 51.35 -22.08
N VAL A 65 -34.41 51.37 -20.83
CA VAL A 65 -33.75 50.72 -19.70
C VAL A 65 -34.22 49.28 -19.67
N ILE A 66 -33.31 48.35 -19.95
CA ILE A 66 -33.62 46.93 -20.09
C ILE A 66 -33.82 46.36 -18.69
N ASN A 67 -35.07 46.11 -18.31
CA ASN A 67 -35.39 45.25 -17.18
C ASN A 67 -35.21 43.80 -17.66
N LEU A 68 -34.01 43.28 -17.44
CA LEU A 68 -33.72 41.86 -17.62
C LEU A 68 -34.30 41.13 -16.41
N ASP A 69 -35.55 40.69 -16.51
CA ASP A 69 -36.10 39.68 -15.62
C ASP A 69 -35.33 38.37 -15.85
N LEU A 70 -34.13 38.27 -15.27
CA LEU A 70 -33.43 37.02 -15.09
C LEU A 70 -34.36 36.17 -14.22
N GLU A 71 -34.90 35.10 -14.78
CA GLU A 71 -35.50 34.03 -13.99
C GLU A 71 -34.44 33.51 -13.01
N THR A 72 -34.39 34.11 -11.82
CA THR A 72 -33.58 33.63 -10.71
C THR A 72 -34.09 32.23 -10.38
N PRO A 73 -33.21 31.21 -10.36
CA PRO A 73 -33.62 29.87 -9.97
C PRO A 73 -34.32 29.96 -8.61
N GLN A 74 -35.47 29.30 -8.50
CA GLN A 74 -36.32 29.39 -7.32
C GLN A 74 -35.48 29.06 -6.07
N PRO A 75 -35.60 29.81 -4.96
CA PRO A 75 -34.77 29.65 -3.76
C PRO A 75 -34.71 28.21 -3.19
N ASN A 76 -35.73 27.42 -3.49
CA ASN A 76 -35.85 26.03 -3.07
C ASN A 76 -34.86 25.12 -3.79
N ASP A 77 -34.63 25.31 -5.10
CA ASP A 77 -33.77 24.44 -5.91
C ASP A 77 -32.29 24.58 -5.53
N ILE A 78 -31.86 25.80 -5.20
CA ILE A 78 -30.50 26.09 -4.74
C ILE A 78 -30.26 25.47 -3.36
N THR A 79 -31.27 25.53 -2.48
CA THR A 79 -31.19 24.99 -1.13
C THR A 79 -31.11 23.46 -1.14
N GLU A 80 -31.84 22.80 -2.03
CA GLU A 80 -31.79 21.33 -2.19
C GLU A 80 -30.44 20.85 -2.74
N ALA A 81 -29.89 21.55 -3.73
CA ALA A 81 -28.56 21.23 -4.27
C ALA A 81 -27.45 21.35 -3.22
N ILE A 82 -27.53 22.36 -2.35
CA ILE A 82 -26.58 22.56 -1.23
C ILE A 82 -26.70 21.40 -0.22
N LYS A 83 -27.92 21.03 0.18
CA LYS A 83 -28.17 19.91 1.12
C LYS A 83 -27.67 18.58 0.56
N LEU A 84 -27.89 18.31 -0.72
CA LEU A 84 -27.43 17.08 -1.38
C LEU A 84 -25.90 16.98 -1.36
N LYS A 85 -25.20 18.07 -1.71
CA LYS A 85 -23.72 18.12 -1.62
C LYS A 85 -23.20 17.96 -0.20
N GLU A 86 -23.87 18.54 0.78
CA GLU A 86 -23.50 18.37 2.18
C GLU A 86 -23.65 16.90 2.62
N GLN A 87 -24.76 16.27 2.26
CA GLN A 87 -24.99 14.86 2.55
C GLN A 87 -23.97 13.94 1.86
N GLU A 88 -23.65 14.21 0.60
CA GLU A 88 -22.62 13.47 -0.15
C GLU A 88 -21.25 13.55 0.53
N LEU A 89 -20.84 14.74 1.01
CA LEU A 89 -19.59 14.92 1.75
C LEU A 89 -19.60 14.15 3.07
N ARG A 90 -20.72 14.16 3.80
CA ARG A 90 -20.89 13.41 5.05
C ARG A 90 -20.78 11.91 4.82
N ASP A 91 -21.43 11.38 3.78
CA ASP A 91 -21.37 9.96 3.45
C ASP A 91 -19.97 9.54 2.97
N ARG A 92 -19.27 10.40 2.23
CA ARG A 92 -17.87 10.17 1.84
C ARG A 92 -16.94 10.05 3.05
N VAL A 93 -17.11 10.90 4.07
CA VAL A 93 -16.35 10.81 5.33
C VAL A 93 -16.67 9.51 6.07
N ARG A 94 -17.95 9.12 6.16
CA ARG A 94 -18.36 7.86 6.80
C ARG A 94 -17.75 6.64 6.11
N MET A 95 -17.77 6.60 4.78
CA MET A 95 -17.18 5.52 4.00
C MET A 95 -15.67 5.44 4.19
N LYS A 96 -14.98 6.60 4.17
CA LYS A 96 -13.54 6.66 4.43
C LYS A 96 -13.19 6.16 5.84
N ASN A 97 -13.91 6.61 6.86
CA ASN A 97 -13.68 6.16 8.23
C ASN A 97 -13.91 4.64 8.38
N ARG A 98 -14.95 4.10 7.74
CA ARG A 98 -15.24 2.65 7.74
C ARG A 98 -14.15 1.84 7.04
N ASP A 99 -13.59 2.35 5.96
CA ASP A 99 -12.50 1.67 5.24
C ASP A 99 -11.16 1.74 5.99
N GLU A 100 -10.88 2.87 6.65
CA GLU A 100 -9.73 3.03 7.54
C GLU A 100 -9.84 2.10 8.75
N GLU A 101 -11.01 2.01 9.38
CA GLU A 101 -11.26 1.09 10.49
C GLU A 101 -11.05 -0.38 10.07
N LYS A 102 -11.59 -0.79 8.91
CA LYS A 102 -11.34 -2.14 8.36
C LYS A 102 -9.87 -2.38 8.02
N LYS A 103 -9.10 -1.36 7.64
CA LYS A 103 -7.66 -1.50 7.41
C LYS A 103 -6.92 -1.68 8.74
N LEU A 104 -7.24 -0.86 9.73
CA LEU A 104 -6.67 -0.96 11.07
C LEU A 104 -6.97 -2.30 11.73
N GLU A 105 -8.17 -2.84 11.57
CA GLU A 105 -8.53 -4.17 12.09
C GLU A 105 -7.68 -5.27 11.44
N ARG A 106 -7.51 -5.23 10.12
CA ARG A 106 -6.61 -6.17 9.40
C ARG A 106 -5.16 -6.00 9.82
N GLU A 107 -4.71 -4.78 10.12
CA GLU A 107 -3.35 -4.51 10.58
C GLU A 107 -3.11 -5.06 11.99
N ARG A 108 -4.05 -4.85 12.92
CA ARG A 108 -4.01 -5.44 14.26
C ARG A 108 -3.97 -6.95 14.22
N GLU A 109 -4.79 -7.57 13.36
CA GLU A 109 -4.79 -9.03 13.18
C GLU A 109 -3.45 -9.53 12.60
N LYS A 110 -2.91 -8.83 11.59
CA LYS A 110 -1.57 -9.12 11.05
C LYS A 110 -0.47 -8.94 12.09
N GLU A 111 -0.60 -7.97 12.98
CA GLU A 111 0.35 -7.71 14.05
C GLU A 111 0.30 -8.79 15.12
N ARG A 112 -0.89 -9.26 15.52
CA ARG A 112 -1.04 -10.42 16.41
C ARG A 112 -0.34 -11.66 15.84
N ILE A 113 -0.55 -11.95 14.55
CA ILE A 113 0.09 -13.08 13.87
C ILE A 113 1.61 -12.88 13.80
N ARG A 114 2.07 -11.66 13.45
CA ARG A 114 3.50 -11.32 13.43
C ARG A 114 4.14 -11.46 14.80
N ALA A 115 3.49 -10.99 15.86
CA ALA A 115 3.95 -11.11 17.24
C ALA A 115 4.08 -12.58 17.66
N GLY A 116 3.08 -13.42 17.34
CA GLY A 116 3.15 -14.87 17.60
C GLY A 116 4.31 -15.54 16.87
N LYS A 117 4.52 -15.22 15.59
CA LYS A 117 5.66 -15.73 14.80
C LYS A 117 7.00 -15.23 15.34
N ALA A 118 7.10 -13.95 15.70
CA ALA A 118 8.30 -13.35 16.24
C ALA A 118 8.69 -13.99 17.58
N LEU A 119 7.71 -14.32 18.43
CA LEU A 119 7.96 -15.01 19.70
C LEU A 119 8.51 -16.43 19.50
N LEU A 120 7.94 -17.19 18.55
CA LEU A 120 8.43 -18.52 18.20
C LEU A 120 9.84 -18.47 17.61
N GLU A 121 10.11 -17.50 16.73
CA GLU A 121 11.44 -17.34 16.13
C GLU A 121 12.48 -16.91 17.17
N ALA A 122 12.12 -15.99 18.07
CA ALA A 122 13.00 -15.60 19.18
C ALA A 122 13.35 -16.79 20.08
N LYS A 123 12.38 -17.68 20.34
CA LYS A 123 12.63 -18.93 21.08
C LYS A 123 13.60 -19.85 20.34
N ARG A 124 13.44 -20.01 19.02
CA ARG A 124 14.34 -20.82 18.18
C ARG A 124 15.77 -20.27 18.18
N ILE A 125 15.91 -18.96 18.04
CA ILE A 125 17.22 -18.27 18.07
C ILE A 125 17.88 -18.42 19.43
N ALA A 126 17.12 -18.28 20.53
CA ALA A 126 17.65 -18.48 21.88
C ALA A 126 18.18 -19.91 22.09
N GLU A 127 17.41 -20.92 21.68
CA GLU A 127 17.84 -22.33 21.76
C GLU A 127 19.08 -22.60 20.90
N GLU A 128 19.14 -22.06 19.68
CA GLU A 128 20.30 -22.22 18.81
C GLU A 128 21.54 -21.55 19.40
N ASN A 129 21.40 -20.34 19.96
CA ASN A 129 22.49 -19.66 20.65
C ASN A 129 22.99 -20.45 21.87
N GLU A 130 22.10 -21.07 22.65
CA GLU A 130 22.49 -21.95 23.75
C GLU A 130 23.27 -23.17 23.26
N ARG A 131 22.80 -23.83 22.20
CA ARG A 131 23.51 -24.95 21.57
C ARG A 131 24.88 -24.52 21.05
N GLN A 132 24.97 -23.36 20.40
CA GLN A 132 26.24 -22.81 19.92
C GLN A 132 27.21 -22.54 21.08
N ARG A 133 26.73 -22.00 22.21
CA ARG A 133 27.56 -21.80 23.42
C ARG A 133 28.11 -23.12 23.95
N LEU A 134 27.27 -24.16 24.04
CA LEU A 134 27.70 -25.48 24.51
C LEU A 134 28.76 -26.10 23.58
N LEU A 135 28.56 -25.99 22.27
CA LEU A 135 29.53 -26.49 21.28
C LEU A 135 30.84 -25.71 21.34
N ALA A 136 30.78 -24.38 21.52
CA ALA A 136 31.96 -23.54 21.67
C ALA A 136 32.76 -23.92 22.93
N LEU A 137 32.09 -24.15 24.06
CA LEU A 137 32.73 -24.61 25.30
C LEU A 137 33.42 -25.96 25.11
N ARG A 138 32.73 -26.95 24.54
CA ARG A 138 33.31 -28.27 24.22
C ARG A 138 34.53 -28.18 23.29
N LYS A 139 34.52 -27.24 22.35
CA LYS A 139 35.64 -27.02 21.43
C LYS A 139 36.81 -26.36 22.13
N ALA A 140 36.55 -25.35 22.97
CA ALA A 140 37.56 -24.65 23.75
C ALA A 140 38.26 -25.59 24.74
N GLU A 141 37.51 -26.42 25.47
CA GLU A 141 38.05 -27.44 26.38
C GLU A 141 38.97 -28.42 25.66
N LYS A 142 38.52 -28.96 24.51
CA LYS A 142 39.36 -29.85 23.68
C LYS A 142 40.61 -29.16 23.16
N GLU A 143 40.52 -27.88 22.80
CA GLU A 143 41.67 -27.12 22.33
C GLU A 143 42.66 -26.83 23.46
N GLU A 144 42.17 -26.52 24.66
CA GLU A 144 43.00 -26.37 25.86
C GLU A 144 43.71 -27.67 26.22
N GLU A 145 43.00 -28.81 26.18
CA GLU A 145 43.60 -30.12 26.39
C GLU A 145 44.70 -30.42 25.35
N LYS A 146 44.46 -30.11 24.07
CA LYS A 146 45.48 -30.25 23.02
C LYS A 146 46.69 -29.36 23.28
N ARG A 147 46.48 -28.08 23.63
CA ARG A 147 47.57 -27.16 23.99
C ARG A 147 48.36 -27.65 25.21
N ALA A 148 47.70 -28.24 26.21
CA ALA A 148 48.37 -28.82 27.36
C ALA A 148 49.22 -30.04 26.96
N ARG A 149 48.67 -30.94 26.14
CA ARG A 149 49.40 -32.09 25.59
C ARG A 149 50.62 -31.66 24.76
N GLU A 150 50.47 -30.65 23.91
CA GLU A 150 51.58 -30.08 23.13
C GLU A 150 52.66 -29.46 24.02
N LYS A 151 52.28 -28.78 25.12
CA LYS A 151 53.24 -28.26 26.11
C LYS A 151 54.05 -29.38 26.77
N VAL A 152 53.40 -30.49 27.15
CA VAL A 152 54.09 -31.65 27.72
C VAL A 152 55.03 -32.29 26.71
N LEU A 153 54.57 -32.46 25.47
CA LEU A 153 55.39 -33.02 24.39
C LEU A 153 56.66 -32.21 24.17
N LYS A 154 56.54 -30.87 24.09
CA LYS A 154 57.69 -29.96 23.97
C LYS A 154 58.66 -30.10 25.15
N LYS A 155 58.16 -30.23 26.38
CA LYS A 155 59.02 -30.45 27.56
C LYS A 155 59.77 -31.77 27.48
N LEU A 156 59.11 -32.85 27.05
CA LEU A 156 59.76 -34.16 26.88
C LEU A 156 60.83 -34.13 25.80
N ASP A 157 60.61 -33.39 24.70
CA ASP A 157 61.60 -33.26 23.64
C ASP A 157 62.82 -32.47 24.09
N LEU A 158 62.63 -31.38 24.86
CA LEU A 158 63.73 -30.64 25.46
C LEU A 158 64.52 -31.51 26.46
N ASP A 159 63.85 -32.24 27.35
CA ASP A 159 64.49 -33.15 28.30
C ASP A 159 65.23 -34.31 27.59
N LYS A 160 64.67 -34.82 26.49
CA LYS A 160 65.37 -35.80 25.62
C LYS A 160 66.64 -35.21 25.01
N LEU A 161 66.61 -33.97 24.53
CA LEU A 161 67.77 -33.28 23.97
C LEU A 161 68.83 -33.03 25.05
N GLU A 162 68.42 -32.54 26.22
CA GLU A 162 69.29 -32.29 27.37
C GLU A 162 69.97 -33.58 27.85
N ARG A 163 69.22 -34.69 28.00
CA ARG A 163 69.81 -35.99 28.34
C ARG A 163 70.78 -36.51 27.29
N LYS A 164 70.47 -36.32 26.00
CA LYS A 164 71.40 -36.66 24.91
C LYS A 164 72.70 -35.85 24.98
N GLN A 165 72.60 -34.54 25.27
CA GLN A 165 73.77 -33.68 25.45
C GLN A 165 74.58 -34.08 26.70
N ALA A 166 73.92 -34.35 27.82
CA ALA A 166 74.56 -34.75 29.08
C ALA A 166 75.23 -36.13 29.03
N LEU A 167 74.68 -37.08 28.27
CA LEU A 167 75.28 -38.39 28.01
C LEU A 167 76.46 -38.34 27.04
N GLY A 168 76.86 -37.16 26.56
CA GLY A 168 78.05 -36.98 25.73
C GLY A 168 77.94 -37.54 24.32
N LEU A 169 76.72 -37.78 23.80
CA LEU A 169 76.53 -38.19 22.41
C LEU A 169 76.61 -36.94 21.51
N PRO A 170 77.52 -36.89 20.52
CA PRO A 170 77.58 -35.78 19.57
C PRO A 170 76.24 -35.62 18.84
N LEU A 171 75.93 -34.39 18.42
CA LEU A 171 74.87 -34.10 17.44
C LEU A 171 75.24 -34.77 16.10
N GLU A 172 75.04 -36.09 16.01
CA GLU A 172 75.21 -36.81 14.77
C GLU A 172 74.06 -36.36 13.86
N ASN A 173 74.39 -35.51 12.88
CA ASN A 173 73.56 -35.28 11.72
C ASN A 173 73.31 -36.64 11.07
N ARG A 174 72.16 -37.26 11.36
CA ARG A 174 71.72 -38.43 10.60
C ARG A 174 71.23 -37.95 9.24
N ALA A 175 72.21 -37.67 8.37
CA ALA A 175 72.01 -37.70 6.94
C ALA A 175 71.47 -39.10 6.58
N ALA A 176 70.36 -39.08 5.83
CA ALA A 176 69.82 -40.14 4.99
C ALA A 176 70.11 -41.60 5.39
N ASN A 177 69.11 -42.28 5.94
CA ASN A 177 68.86 -43.67 5.59
C ASN A 177 67.34 -43.88 5.44
N PRO A 178 66.87 -44.51 4.34
CA PRO A 178 65.45 -44.70 4.08
C PRO A 178 64.82 -45.65 5.13
N PRO A 179 63.56 -45.44 5.54
CA PRO A 179 62.95 -46.27 6.57
C PRO A 179 62.49 -47.62 5.97
N LEU A 180 62.96 -48.72 6.56
CA LEU A 180 62.30 -50.03 6.44
C LEU A 180 60.94 -49.99 7.19
N PRO A 181 59.93 -50.74 6.71
CA PRO A 181 58.55 -50.60 7.17
C PRO A 181 58.39 -51.16 8.59
N SER A 182 58.08 -50.29 9.55
CA SER A 182 57.71 -50.67 10.90
C SER A 182 56.19 -50.82 10.98
N ILE A 183 55.80 -51.98 11.50
CA ILE A 183 54.44 -52.51 11.67
C ILE A 183 53.54 -51.47 12.37
N GLN A 184 52.40 -51.19 11.75
CA GLN A 184 51.35 -50.33 12.29
C GLN A 184 50.73 -51.00 13.52
N GLU A 185 50.99 -50.48 14.71
CA GLU A 185 50.15 -50.76 15.88
C GLU A 185 48.81 -50.05 15.69
N GLU A 186 47.79 -50.82 15.31
CA GLU A 186 46.39 -50.42 15.34
C GLU A 186 45.97 -50.06 16.77
N LYS A 187 45.93 -48.76 17.06
CA LYS A 187 45.18 -48.26 18.21
C LYS A 187 43.71 -48.23 17.84
N SER A 188 42.99 -49.19 18.39
CA SER A 188 41.54 -49.38 18.36
C SER A 188 40.79 -48.10 18.78
N SER A 189 40.44 -47.25 17.81
CA SER A 189 39.32 -46.34 17.97
C SER A 189 38.05 -47.11 17.64
N LEU A 190 37.21 -47.36 18.65
CA LEU A 190 35.91 -48.00 18.47
C LEU A 190 35.14 -47.36 17.31
N PRO A 191 34.47 -48.16 16.44
CA PRO A 191 33.73 -47.60 15.31
C PRO A 191 32.54 -46.77 15.81
N VAL A 192 32.71 -45.46 15.85
CA VAL A 192 31.57 -44.54 15.85
C VAL A 192 30.92 -44.74 14.48
N LYS A 193 29.79 -45.44 14.46
CA LYS A 193 29.00 -45.69 13.26
C LYS A 193 28.50 -44.34 12.73
N SER A 194 29.33 -43.65 11.96
CA SER A 194 28.87 -42.54 11.12
C SER A 194 27.81 -43.14 10.21
N VAL A 195 26.56 -42.67 10.34
CA VAL A 195 25.43 -43.13 9.54
C VAL A 195 25.84 -43.03 8.08
N SER A 196 26.08 -44.20 7.47
CA SER A 196 26.48 -44.27 6.08
C SER A 196 25.26 -43.96 5.22
N LYS A 197 25.49 -43.47 4.00
CA LYS A 197 24.41 -43.34 2.99
C LYS A 197 23.63 -44.66 2.82
N ALA A 198 24.30 -45.79 3.06
CA ALA A 198 23.68 -47.11 3.10
C ALA A 198 22.69 -47.30 4.28
N ASP A 199 22.96 -46.74 5.46
CA ASP A 199 22.04 -46.78 6.60
C ASP A 199 20.81 -45.91 6.37
N HIS A 200 20.99 -44.74 5.75
CA HIS A 200 19.86 -43.88 5.38
C HIS A 200 18.95 -44.55 4.33
N MET A 201 19.53 -45.20 3.32
CA MET A 201 18.77 -46.02 2.37
C MET A 201 18.05 -47.17 3.05
N ARG A 202 18.69 -47.85 4.02
CA ARG A 202 18.03 -48.89 4.83
C ARG A 202 16.84 -48.34 5.61
N GLU A 203 16.96 -47.15 6.21
CA GLU A 203 15.87 -46.48 6.93
C GLU A 203 14.70 -46.10 6.00
N CYS A 204 14.98 -45.54 4.82
CA CYS A 204 13.97 -45.21 3.81
C CYS A 204 13.22 -46.45 3.33
N LEU A 205 13.93 -47.55 3.04
CA LEU A 205 13.30 -48.79 2.61
C LEU A 205 12.48 -49.45 3.73
N ARG A 206 12.94 -49.38 4.99
CA ARG A 206 12.15 -49.82 6.15
C ARG A 206 10.84 -49.04 6.29
N SER A 207 10.90 -47.72 6.11
CA SER A 207 9.74 -46.85 6.20
C SER A 207 8.71 -47.13 5.10
N LEU A 208 9.16 -47.31 3.86
CA LEU A 208 8.33 -47.74 2.73
C LEU A 208 7.65 -49.09 3.01
N LYS A 209 8.42 -50.10 3.47
CA LYS A 209 7.86 -51.43 3.77
C LYS A 209 6.82 -51.41 4.89
N LEU A 210 7.01 -50.55 5.91
CA LEU A 210 6.04 -50.39 6.99
C LEU A 210 4.76 -49.72 6.49
N ALA A 211 4.86 -48.69 5.64
CA ALA A 211 3.70 -47.99 5.09
C ALA A 211 2.78 -48.92 4.28
N TYR A 212 3.35 -49.79 3.44
CA TYR A 212 2.57 -50.78 2.71
C TYR A 212 1.98 -51.85 3.63
N LYS A 213 2.74 -52.30 4.65
CA LYS A 213 2.24 -53.30 5.60
C LYS A 213 1.10 -52.77 6.50
N ILE A 214 1.10 -51.47 6.81
CA ILE A 214 0.00 -50.81 7.54
C ILE A 214 -1.22 -50.64 6.61
N SER A 215 -0.99 -50.34 5.32
CA SER A 215 -2.07 -50.26 4.32
C SER A 215 -2.77 -51.61 4.10
N ASP A 216 -2.01 -52.71 4.04
CA ASP A 216 -2.57 -54.06 3.85
C ASP A 216 -3.38 -54.53 5.08
N PHE A 217 -3.02 -54.07 6.29
CA PHE A 217 -3.80 -54.33 7.51
C PHE A 217 -5.03 -53.41 7.66
N ALA A 218 -5.03 -52.23 7.04
CA ALA A 218 -6.15 -51.28 7.08
C ALA A 218 -7.22 -51.56 6.00
N ALA A 219 -6.92 -52.40 5.00
CA ALA A 219 -7.81 -52.69 3.87
C ALA A 219 -8.72 -53.93 4.07
N ASN A 220 -8.72 -54.56 5.24
CA ASN A 220 -9.61 -55.69 5.53
C ASN A 220 -10.40 -55.44 6.84
N PRO A 221 -11.52 -54.70 6.77
CA PRO A 221 -12.47 -54.65 7.88
C PRO A 221 -13.25 -55.97 7.84
N ASN A 222 -13.03 -56.81 8.85
CA ASN A 222 -13.96 -57.89 9.17
C ASN A 222 -15.28 -57.28 9.70
#